data_AF-A0A1X6WNI6-F1
#
_entry.id   AF-A0A1X6WNI6-F1
#
_cell.length_a   1.000
_cell.length_b   1.000
_cell.length_c   1.000
_cell.angle_alpha   90.00
_cell.angle_beta   90.00
_cell.angle_gamma   90.00
#
_symmetry.space_group_name_H-M   'P 1'
#
loop_
_entity.id
_entity.type
_entity.pdbx_description
1 polymer ?
#
loop_
_entity_poly.entity_id
_entity_poly.type
_entity_poly.pdbx_seq_one_letter_code
_entity_poly.pdbx_strand_id
1 'polypeptide(L)'
;MNETVWFFIAISFVSLFGSLSRFTPNALWNDTSYFFRKNKEEYLPFTNKLRGKCLLFFGVFNLVLSAFVYLLKISISFPKLVAFLIIGLIFIELFVEISWNKKEKNNSNVTNLFLKQIIPFTIIIYTAIVFKAPEWMIISFMIISLVTIGATTVFLIKKKIKF
;
A
#
# COMPACT_ATOMS: atom_id res chain seq x y z
N MET A 1 6.96 26.63 -7.90
CA MET A 1 7.34 25.24 -7.57
C MET A 1 6.39 24.31 -8.32
N ASN A 2 6.87 23.28 -9.03
CA ASN A 2 6.01 22.43 -9.87
C ASN A 2 5.05 21.58 -9.00
N GLU A 3 3.84 21.32 -9.49
CA GLU A 3 2.79 20.52 -8.82
C GLU A 3 3.30 19.13 -8.40
N THR A 4 4.17 18.53 -9.22
CA THR A 4 4.84 17.26 -8.92
C THR A 4 5.62 17.30 -7.60
N VAL A 5 6.29 18.41 -7.30
CA VAL A 5 7.09 18.57 -6.05
C VAL A 5 6.15 18.66 -4.85
N TRP A 6 5.08 19.46 -4.96
CA TRP A 6 4.08 19.57 -3.89
C TRP A 6 3.39 18.25 -3.60
N PHE A 7 3.12 17.45 -4.62
CA PHE A 7 2.53 16.13 -4.47
C PHE A 7 3.42 15.19 -3.62
N PHE A 8 4.72 15.14 -3.92
CA PHE A 8 5.65 14.31 -3.14
C PHE A 8 5.80 14.81 -1.70
N ILE A 9 5.87 16.13 -1.49
CA ILE A 9 5.89 16.72 -0.14
C ILE A 9 4.62 16.33 0.64
N ALA A 10 3.45 16.46 0.03
CA ALA A 10 2.18 16.11 0.67
C ALA A 10 2.14 14.63 1.10
N ILE A 11 2.55 13.71 0.21
CA ILE A 11 2.64 12.28 0.53
C ILE A 11 3.63 12.02 1.65
N SER A 12 4.78 12.71 1.64
CA SER A 12 5.77 12.59 2.71
C SER A 12 5.17 12.95 4.06
N PHE A 13 4.44 14.06 4.15
CA PHE A 13 3.76 14.44 5.40
C PHE A 13 2.77 13.37 5.86
N VAL A 14 1.87 12.92 4.98
CA VAL A 14 0.90 11.86 5.32
C VAL A 14 1.60 10.59 5.79
N SER A 15 2.69 10.20 5.13
CA SER A 15 3.45 8.99 5.47
C SER A 15 4.19 9.13 6.80
N LEU A 16 4.74 10.31 7.10
CA LEU A 16 5.38 10.61 8.37
C LEU A 16 4.36 10.60 9.52
N PHE A 17 3.18 11.19 9.35
CA PHE A 17 2.10 11.08 10.34
C PHE A 17 1.62 9.64 10.51
N GLY A 18 1.41 8.90 9.42
CA GLY A 18 1.06 7.48 9.49
C GLY A 18 2.13 6.63 10.18
N SER A 19 3.40 7.06 10.15
CA SER A 19 4.50 6.37 10.84
C SER A 19 4.41 6.44 12.37
N LEU A 20 3.57 7.32 12.93
CA LEU A 20 3.33 7.40 14.38
C LEU A 20 2.78 6.10 14.98
N SER A 21 2.14 5.27 14.14
CA SER A 21 1.76 3.89 14.49
C SER A 21 2.93 3.04 15.01
N ARG A 22 4.17 3.37 14.63
CA ARG A 22 5.38 2.75 15.17
C ARG A 22 5.59 3.02 16.66
N PHE A 23 5.27 4.24 17.11
CA PHE A 23 5.49 4.70 18.49
C PHE A 23 4.27 4.43 19.39
N THR A 24 3.12 4.14 18.79
CA THR A 24 1.87 3.80 19.47
C THR A 24 1.33 2.47 18.95
N PRO A 25 2.08 1.37 19.13
CA PRO A 25 1.80 0.09 18.48
C PRO A 25 0.46 -0.54 18.89
N ASN A 26 -0.10 -0.16 20.03
CA ASN A 26 -1.36 -0.71 20.54
C ASN A 26 -2.59 0.11 20.10
N ALA A 27 -2.39 1.25 19.45
CA ALA A 27 -3.50 2.09 18.99
C ALA A 27 -4.07 1.56 17.67
N LEU A 28 -5.39 1.63 17.52
CA LEU A 28 -6.07 1.19 16.31
C LEU A 28 -5.99 2.29 15.25
N TRP A 29 -4.90 2.31 14.48
CA TRP A 29 -4.63 3.42 13.56
C TRP A 29 -5.50 3.37 12.31
N ASN A 30 -5.44 2.28 11.53
CA ASN A 30 -6.11 2.18 10.22
C ASN A 30 -6.20 0.73 9.69
N ASP A 31 -6.09 -0.28 10.55
CA ASP A 31 -6.09 -1.69 10.12
C ASP A 31 -7.46 -2.34 10.31
N THR A 32 -8.30 -2.33 9.28
CA THR A 32 -9.62 -2.98 9.32
C THR A 32 -9.51 -4.51 9.34
N SER A 33 -8.39 -5.07 8.89
CA SER A 33 -8.17 -6.51 8.91
C SER A 33 -8.06 -7.05 10.35
N TYR A 34 -7.66 -6.19 11.30
CA TYR A 34 -7.59 -6.49 12.73
C TYR A 34 -8.86 -7.17 13.27
N PHE A 35 -10.04 -6.67 12.90
CA PHE A 35 -11.31 -7.19 13.41
C PHE A 35 -11.56 -8.65 13.07
N PHE A 36 -10.94 -9.14 11.99
CA PHE A 36 -11.11 -10.49 11.43
C PHE A 36 -9.95 -11.44 11.76
N ARG A 37 -8.92 -10.99 12.49
CA ARG A 37 -7.79 -11.85 12.90
C ARG A 37 -8.15 -12.67 14.14
N LYS A 38 -7.61 -13.90 14.21
CA LYS A 38 -7.70 -14.75 15.42
C LYS A 38 -6.78 -14.22 16.53
N ASN A 39 -5.54 -13.89 16.20
CA ASN A 39 -4.51 -13.43 17.15
C ASN A 39 -4.43 -11.89 17.20
N LYS A 40 -5.52 -11.23 17.61
CA LYS A 40 -5.66 -9.76 17.57
C LYS A 40 -4.59 -9.01 18.36
N GLU A 41 -4.38 -9.44 19.61
CA GLU A 41 -3.47 -8.79 20.56
C GLU A 41 -1.99 -8.83 20.11
N GLU A 42 -1.61 -9.87 19.37
CA GLU A 42 -0.26 -10.00 18.84
C GLU A 42 -0.12 -9.37 17.44
N TYR A 43 -1.20 -9.40 16.65
CA TYR A 43 -1.24 -8.82 15.30
C TYR A 43 -1.06 -7.31 15.32
N LEU A 44 -1.86 -6.62 16.13
CA LEU A 44 -1.90 -5.15 16.17
C LEU A 44 -0.54 -4.49 16.45
N PRO A 45 0.18 -4.84 17.54
CA PRO A 45 1.48 -4.24 17.81
C PRO A 45 2.54 -4.62 16.77
N PHE A 46 2.43 -5.81 16.18
CA PHE A 46 3.33 -6.23 15.11
C PHE A 46 3.12 -5.41 13.84
N THR A 47 1.88 -5.33 13.33
CA THR A 47 1.58 -4.66 12.07
C THR A 47 1.77 -3.17 12.18
N ASN A 48 1.35 -2.53 13.28
CA ASN A 48 1.58 -1.10 13.49
C ASN A 48 3.07 -0.76 13.54
N LYS A 49 3.89 -1.57 14.21
CA LYS A 49 5.34 -1.35 14.26
C LYS A 49 6.00 -1.52 12.89
N LEU A 50 5.57 -2.50 12.11
CA LEU A 50 6.12 -2.77 10.79
C LEU A 50 5.64 -1.76 9.73
N ARG A 51 4.33 -1.55 9.63
CA ARG A 51 3.70 -0.56 8.75
C ARG A 51 4.22 0.84 9.06
N GLY A 52 4.34 1.21 10.34
CA GLY A 52 4.92 2.49 10.74
C GLY A 52 6.38 2.66 10.29
N LYS A 53 7.20 1.61 10.33
CA LYS A 53 8.56 1.65 9.75
C LYS A 53 8.54 1.83 8.23
N CYS A 54 7.67 1.09 7.53
CA CYS A 54 7.54 1.19 6.08
C CYS A 54 7.06 2.59 5.65
N LEU A 55 6.09 3.17 6.37
CA LEU A 55 5.58 4.51 6.12
C LEU A 55 6.63 5.59 6.41
N LEU A 56 7.44 5.42 7.47
CA LEU A 56 8.57 6.31 7.71
C LEU A 56 9.56 6.30 6.54
N PHE A 57 9.97 5.10 6.11
CA PHE A 57 10.88 4.94 4.98
C PHE A 57 10.30 5.54 3.70
N PHE A 58 9.02 5.25 3.42
CA PHE A 58 8.31 5.78 2.26
C PHE A 58 8.21 7.31 2.31
N GLY A 59 7.94 7.89 3.47
CA GLY A 59 7.89 9.35 3.65
C GLY A 59 9.22 10.03 3.39
N VAL A 60 10.31 9.49 3.95
CA VAL A 60 11.68 9.99 3.72
C VAL A 60 12.09 9.82 2.26
N PHE A 61 11.79 8.66 1.66
CA PHE A 61 12.06 8.41 0.24
C PHE A 61 11.37 9.44 -0.67
N ASN A 62 10.09 9.75 -0.40
CA ASN A 62 9.35 10.77 -1.16
C ASN A 62 9.92 12.18 -0.97
N LEU A 63 10.48 12.52 0.21
CA LEU A 63 11.16 13.81 0.43
C LEU A 63 12.42 13.92 -0.43
N VAL A 64 13.22 12.85 -0.46
CA VAL A 64 14.42 12.78 -1.30
C VAL A 64 14.03 12.88 -2.78
N LEU A 65 13.00 12.15 -3.20
CA LEU A 65 12.50 12.18 -4.57
C LEU A 65 11.97 13.58 -4.96
N SER A 66 11.29 14.27 -4.05
CA SER A 66 10.87 15.66 -4.22
C SER A 66 12.06 16.59 -4.51
N ALA A 67 13.16 16.45 -3.76
CA ALA A 67 14.37 17.22 -4.00
C ALA A 67 14.98 16.94 -5.38
N PHE A 68 15.04 15.66 -5.80
CA PHE A 68 15.50 15.29 -7.14
C PHE A 68 14.62 15.87 -8.26
N VAL A 69 13.30 15.77 -8.13
CA VAL A 69 12.35 16.31 -9.10
C VAL A 69 12.48 17.83 -9.19
N TYR A 70 12.66 18.52 -8.06
CA TYR A 70 12.88 19.96 -8.01
C TYR A 70 14.18 20.36 -8.73
N LEU A 71 15.29 19.69 -8.43
CA LEU A 71 16.60 19.98 -9.02
C LEU A 71 16.64 19.71 -10.53
N LEU A 72 16.04 18.60 -10.96
CA LEU A 72 16.02 18.16 -12.36
C LEU A 72 14.88 18.78 -13.18
N LYS A 73 14.02 19.60 -12.55
CA LYS A 73 12.85 20.24 -13.17
C LYS A 73 11.93 19.24 -13.91
N ILE A 74 11.78 18.04 -13.33
CA ILE A 74 10.95 16.99 -13.90
C ILE A 74 9.47 17.35 -13.69
N SER A 75 8.65 17.12 -14.71
CA SER A 75 7.20 17.23 -14.62
C SER A 75 6.56 15.88 -14.92
N ILE A 76 5.76 15.38 -13.97
CA ILE A 76 5.03 14.11 -14.09
C ILE A 76 3.54 14.43 -14.03
N SER A 77 2.76 13.81 -14.92
CA SER A 77 1.30 13.99 -14.92
C SER A 77 0.67 13.46 -13.64
N PHE A 78 -0.37 14.14 -13.18
CA PHE A 78 -1.05 13.82 -11.93
C PHE A 78 -1.53 12.34 -11.84
N PRO A 79 -2.10 11.73 -12.90
CA PRO A 79 -2.53 10.32 -12.81
C PRO A 79 -1.39 9.34 -12.57
N LYS A 80 -0.19 9.61 -13.12
CA LYS A 80 1.00 8.79 -12.88
C LYS A 80 1.50 8.91 -11.45
N LEU A 81 1.40 10.12 -10.88
CA LEU A 81 1.72 10.38 -9.48
C LEU A 81 0.78 9.64 -8.53
N VAL A 82 -0.53 9.67 -8.80
CA VAL A 82 -1.52 8.92 -8.02
C VAL A 82 -1.28 7.42 -8.16
N ALA A 83 -0.98 6.92 -9.36
CA ALA A 83 -0.68 5.49 -9.56
C ALA A 83 0.57 5.05 -8.80
N PHE A 84 1.63 5.86 -8.80
CA PHE A 84 2.84 5.60 -8.00
C PHE A 84 2.51 5.48 -6.50
N LEU A 85 1.68 6.37 -5.95
CA LEU A 85 1.23 6.31 -4.57
C LEU A 85 0.48 5.00 -4.27
N ILE A 86 -0.50 4.63 -5.09
CA ILE A 86 -1.30 3.42 -4.87
C ILE A 86 -0.40 2.17 -4.90
N ILE A 87 0.51 2.09 -5.86
CA ILE A 87 1.47 0.97 -5.95
C ILE A 87 2.32 0.91 -4.67
N GLY A 88 2.85 2.04 -4.20
CA GLY A 88 3.63 2.11 -2.97
C GLY A 88 2.87 1.60 -1.75
N LEU A 89 1.61 2.02 -1.57
CA LEU A 89 0.76 1.57 -0.46
C LEU A 89 0.48 0.06 -0.53
N ILE A 90 0.18 -0.46 -1.72
CA ILE A 90 -0.03 -1.89 -1.94
C ILE A 90 1.22 -2.70 -1.56
N PHE A 91 2.41 -2.23 -1.92
CA PHE A 91 3.66 -2.88 -1.54
C PHE A 91 3.87 -2.92 -0.03
N ILE A 92 3.53 -1.85 0.68
CA ILE A 92 3.59 -1.81 2.15
C ILE A 92 2.66 -2.87 2.75
N GLU A 93 1.41 -2.93 2.30
CA GLU A 93 0.43 -3.92 2.78
C GLU A 93 0.86 -5.36 2.51
N LEU A 94 1.34 -5.63 1.29
CA LEU A 94 1.90 -6.93 0.92
C LEU A 94 3.07 -7.32 1.84
N PHE A 95 4.00 -6.39 2.06
CA PHE A 95 5.17 -6.65 2.89
C PHE A 95 4.79 -6.96 4.34
N VAL A 96 3.80 -6.23 4.88
CA VAL A 96 3.27 -6.49 6.22
C VAL A 96 2.62 -7.87 6.31
N GLU A 97 1.78 -8.23 5.34
CA GLU A 97 1.08 -9.54 5.33
C GLU A 97 2.06 -10.71 5.18
N ILE A 98 3.04 -10.60 4.29
CA ILE A 98 4.09 -11.62 4.11
C ILE A 98 4.88 -11.80 5.41
N SER A 99 5.26 -10.68 6.05
CA SER A 99 6.02 -10.70 7.29
C SER A 99 5.22 -11.30 8.45
N TRP A 100 3.92 -11.01 8.53
CA TRP A 100 3.03 -11.62 9.52
C TRP A 100 2.88 -13.12 9.30
N ASN A 101 2.62 -13.58 8.08
CA ASN A 101 2.46 -15.00 7.79
C ASN A 101 3.74 -15.79 8.06
N LYS A 102 4.91 -15.20 7.80
CA LYS A 102 6.21 -15.77 8.18
C LYS A 102 6.34 -15.92 9.70
N LYS A 103 5.84 -14.94 10.47
CA LYS A 103 5.84 -14.98 11.94
C LYS A 103 4.88 -16.05 12.49
N GLU A 104 3.66 -16.15 11.95
CA GLU A 104 2.67 -17.14 12.41
C GLU A 104 2.99 -18.59 12.00
N LYS A 105 4.04 -18.85 11.21
CA LYS A 105 4.33 -20.17 10.60
C LYS A 105 3.09 -20.78 9.89
N ASN A 106 2.16 -19.93 9.45
CA ASN A 106 0.90 -20.35 8.83
C ASN A 106 1.07 -20.50 7.31
N ASN A 107 0.34 -21.47 6.75
CA ASN A 107 0.49 -22.02 5.41
C ASN A 107 0.67 -20.98 4.28
N SER A 108 1.68 -21.22 3.44
CA SER A 108 2.06 -20.48 2.23
C SER A 108 0.92 -20.21 1.22
N ASN A 109 -0.21 -20.91 1.35
CA ASN A 109 -1.36 -20.81 0.45
C ASN A 109 -2.12 -19.48 0.51
N VAL A 110 -2.24 -18.82 1.67
CA VAL A 110 -2.95 -17.53 1.77
C VAL A 110 -2.10 -16.39 1.20
N THR A 111 -0.81 -16.40 1.51
CA THR A 111 0.19 -15.49 0.92
C THR A 111 0.25 -15.67 -0.59
N ASN A 112 0.25 -16.92 -1.09
CA ASN A 112 0.21 -17.21 -2.52
C ASN A 112 -1.10 -16.73 -3.19
N LEU A 113 -2.25 -16.79 -2.52
CA LEU A 113 -3.50 -16.32 -3.11
C LEU A 113 -3.56 -14.79 -3.22
N PHE A 114 -3.10 -14.10 -2.17
CA PHE A 114 -3.05 -12.63 -2.12
C PHE A 114 -1.99 -12.08 -3.10
N LEU A 115 -0.81 -12.72 -3.15
CA LEU A 115 0.25 -12.42 -4.13
C LEU A 115 -0.21 -12.69 -5.58
N LYS A 116 -0.88 -13.82 -5.84
CA LYS A 116 -1.43 -14.13 -7.18
C LYS A 116 -2.47 -13.13 -7.67
N GLN A 117 -3.11 -12.38 -6.78
CA GLN A 117 -4.09 -11.36 -7.17
C GLN A 117 -3.44 -9.99 -7.31
N ILE A 118 -2.61 -9.57 -6.36
CA ILE A 118 -2.02 -8.24 -6.37
C ILE A 118 -0.97 -8.10 -7.47
N ILE A 119 -0.16 -9.12 -7.73
CA ILE A 119 0.89 -9.10 -8.77
C ILE A 119 0.32 -8.79 -10.17
N PRO A 120 -0.74 -9.46 -10.67
CA PRO A 120 -1.31 -9.10 -11.96
C PRO A 120 -1.90 -7.68 -11.99
N PHE A 121 -2.47 -7.17 -10.90
CA PHE A 121 -2.96 -5.78 -10.86
C PHE A 121 -1.83 -4.75 -10.88
N THR A 122 -0.75 -4.95 -10.12
CA THR A 122 0.43 -4.07 -10.20
C THR A 122 1.10 -4.14 -11.55
N ILE A 123 1.15 -5.32 -12.20
CA ILE A 123 1.63 -5.47 -13.58
C ILE A 123 0.74 -4.72 -14.56
N ILE A 124 -0.60 -4.84 -14.48
CA ILE A 124 -1.53 -4.15 -15.40
C ILE A 124 -1.44 -2.63 -15.26
N ILE A 125 -1.37 -2.12 -14.02
CA ILE A 125 -1.23 -0.68 -13.78
C ILE A 125 0.14 -0.20 -14.28
N TYR A 126 1.21 -0.95 -14.01
CA TYR A 126 2.55 -0.64 -14.49
C TYR A 126 2.65 -0.64 -16.01
N THR A 127 2.11 -1.66 -16.70
CA THR A 127 2.10 -1.73 -18.17
C THR A 127 1.25 -0.61 -18.77
N ALA A 128 0.08 -0.29 -18.20
CA ALA A 128 -0.73 0.85 -18.65
C ALA A 128 0.03 2.19 -18.57
N ILE A 129 0.84 2.39 -17.53
CA ILE A 129 1.69 3.59 -17.37
C ILE A 129 2.83 3.60 -18.40
N VAL A 130 3.50 2.46 -18.60
CA VAL A 130 4.65 2.31 -19.50
C VAL A 130 4.24 2.48 -20.97
N PHE A 131 3.11 1.90 -21.37
CA PHE A 131 2.60 1.97 -22.75
C PHE A 131 1.83 3.28 -23.07
N LYS A 132 1.93 4.31 -22.20
CA LYS A 132 1.24 5.61 -22.36
C LYS A 132 -0.27 5.46 -22.60
N ALA A 133 -0.93 4.54 -21.88
CA ALA A 133 -2.37 4.43 -21.94
C ALA A 133 -3.03 5.78 -21.57
N PRO A 134 -4.17 6.13 -22.17
CA PRO A 134 -4.85 7.37 -21.85
C PRO A 134 -5.27 7.40 -20.38
N GLU A 135 -5.26 8.60 -19.78
CA GLU A 135 -5.35 8.77 -18.33
C GLU A 135 -6.63 8.17 -17.72
N TRP A 136 -7.75 8.25 -18.45
CA TRP A 136 -9.02 7.64 -18.04
C TRP A 136 -8.92 6.11 -17.90
N MET A 137 -8.11 5.46 -18.73
CA MET A 137 -7.90 4.02 -18.71
C MET A 137 -7.08 3.60 -17.49
N ILE A 138 -6.05 4.39 -17.13
CA ILE A 138 -5.25 4.19 -15.91
C ILE A 138 -6.16 4.34 -14.67
N ILE A 139 -6.97 5.40 -14.60
CA ILE A 139 -7.92 5.64 -13.50
C ILE A 139 -8.92 4.48 -13.40
N SER A 140 -9.45 4.01 -14.53
CA SER A 140 -10.41 2.90 -14.57
C SER A 140 -9.79 1.61 -14.03
N PHE A 141 -8.55 1.29 -14.42
CA PHE A 141 -7.83 0.14 -13.88
C PHE A 141 -7.56 0.27 -12.38
N MET A 142 -7.25 1.46 -11.89
CA MET A 142 -7.03 1.69 -10.46
C MET A 142 -8.32 1.46 -9.65
N ILE A 143 -9.45 1.98 -10.13
CA ILE A 143 -10.77 1.77 -9.50
C ILE A 143 -11.14 0.30 -9.49
N ILE A 144 -11.03 -0.39 -10.63
CA ILE A 144 -11.31 -1.82 -10.74
C ILE A 144 -10.41 -2.61 -9.78
N SER A 145 -9.11 -2.30 -9.73
CA SER A 145 -8.16 -2.97 -8.83
C SER A 145 -8.54 -2.79 -7.36
N LEU A 146 -8.92 -1.58 -6.95
CA LEU A 146 -9.36 -1.29 -5.58
C LEU A 146 -10.62 -2.08 -5.21
N VAL A 147 -11.63 -2.07 -6.09
CA VAL A 147 -12.88 -2.81 -5.90
C VAL A 147 -12.64 -4.31 -5.84
N THR A 148 -11.79 -4.84 -6.72
CA THR A 148 -11.51 -6.29 -6.77
C THR A 148 -10.72 -6.75 -5.55
N ILE A 149 -9.71 -5.99 -5.12
CA ILE A 149 -8.95 -6.28 -3.89
C ILE A 149 -9.89 -6.23 -2.69
N GLY A 150 -10.73 -5.19 -2.58
CA GLY A 150 -11.71 -5.06 -1.51
C GLY A 150 -12.70 -6.23 -1.45
N ALA A 151 -13.33 -6.56 -2.58
CA ALA A 151 -14.30 -7.66 -2.68
C ALA A 151 -13.69 -9.02 -2.35
N THR A 152 -12.45 -9.26 -2.81
CA THR A 152 -11.80 -10.56 -2.58
C THR A 152 -11.30 -10.71 -1.15
N THR A 153 -10.85 -9.62 -0.53
CA THR A 153 -10.51 -9.58 0.89
C THR A 153 -11.74 -9.92 1.74
N VAL A 154 -12.89 -9.30 1.46
CA VAL A 154 -14.17 -9.60 2.12
C VAL A 154 -14.60 -11.06 1.91
N PHE A 155 -14.44 -11.60 0.69
CA PHE A 155 -14.78 -12.98 0.38
C PHE A 155 -13.91 -14.00 1.11
N LEU A 156 -12.59 -13.79 1.14
CA LEU A 156 -11.64 -14.66 1.85
C LEU A 156 -11.86 -14.63 3.36
N ILE A 157 -12.22 -13.46 3.90
CA ILE A 157 -12.61 -13.29 5.30
C ILE A 157 -13.89 -14.10 5.60
N LYS A 158 -14.95 -13.97 4.80
CA LYS A 158 -16.19 -14.75 4.97
C LYS A 158 -15.94 -16.26 4.93
N LYS A 159 -15.04 -16.74 4.07
CA LYS A 159 -14.74 -18.18 3.93
C LYS A 159 -13.99 -18.76 5.14
N LYS A 160 -13.24 -17.95 5.89
CA LYS A 160 -12.59 -18.34 7.16
C LYS A 160 -13.54 -18.36 8.38
N ILE A 161 -14.75 -17.80 8.26
CA ILE A 161 -15.78 -17.72 9.32
C ILE A 161 -16.82 -18.87 9.20
N LYS A 162 -16.59 -19.89 8.37
CA LYS A 162 -17.39 -21.11 8.46
C LYS A 162 -16.97 -21.89 9.72
N PHE A 163 -17.87 -21.87 10.71
CA PHE A 163 -17.89 -22.71 11.91
C PHE A 163 -17.61 -24.17 11.58
#